data_AF-A0A959GEI8-F1
#
_entry.id   AF-A0A959GEI8-F1
#
_cell.length_a   1.000
_cell.length_b   1.000
_cell.length_c   1.000
_cell.angle_alpha   90.00
_cell.angle_beta   90.00
_cell.angle_gamma   90.00
#
_symmetry.space_group_name_H-M   'P 1'
#
loop_
_entity.id
_entity.type
_entity.pdbx_description
1 polymer ?
#
loop_
_entity_poly.entity_id
_entity_poly.type
_entity_poly.pdbx_seq_one_letter_code
_entity_poly.pdbx_strand_id
1 'polypeptide(L)'
;LIVVNCLILGRQEAFSSKHPVGLALADALGMSIGFTFALLCIGSIREILGSGALFNIPLFGDGFEPWVIMILPPGGFFTLGFLLLFFNWLQQRRAKGVGHRA
;
A
#
# COMPACT_ATOMS: atom_id res chain seq x y z
N LEU A 1 -1.42 -10.94 14.42
CA LEU A 1 -1.72 -10.19 13.18
C LEU A 1 -1.49 -11.00 11.91
N ILE A 2 -0.44 -11.84 11.83
CA ILE A 2 -0.10 -12.59 10.61
C ILE A 2 -1.06 -13.79 10.37
N VAL A 3 -1.24 -14.68 11.36
CA VAL A 3 -2.08 -15.90 11.20
C VAL A 3 -3.55 -15.56 10.93
N VAL A 4 -4.04 -14.48 11.53
CA VAL A 4 -5.43 -14.00 11.38
C VAL A 4 -5.56 -12.90 10.33
N ASN A 5 -4.56 -12.73 9.46
CA ASN A 5 -4.61 -11.69 8.44
C ASN A 5 -5.69 -12.01 7.39
N CYS A 6 -6.65 -11.10 7.23
CA CYS A 6 -7.79 -11.30 6.33
C CYS A 6 -7.39 -11.45 4.85
N LEU A 7 -6.29 -10.81 4.42
CA LEU A 7 -5.79 -10.94 3.05
C LEU A 7 -5.20 -12.33 2.80
N ILE A 8 -4.49 -12.90 3.78
CA ILE A 8 -3.94 -14.26 3.67
C ILE A 8 -5.07 -15.28 3.66
N LEU A 9 -5.96 -15.24 4.65
CA LEU A 9 -7.10 -16.17 4.73
C LEU A 9 -8.00 -16.08 3.49
N GLY A 10 -8.32 -14.87 3.01
CA GLY A 10 -9.15 -14.66 1.84
C GLY A 10 -8.52 -15.09 0.51
N ARG A 11 -7.18 -15.12 0.40
CA ARG A 11 -6.49 -15.69 -0.78
C ARG A 11 -6.34 -17.20 -0.69
N GLN A 12 -6.11 -17.73 0.51
CA GLN A 12 -6.09 -19.17 0.72
C GLN A 12 -7.44 -19.81 0.38
N GLU A 13 -8.54 -19.20 0.82
CA GLU A 13 -9.90 -19.69 0.55
C GLU A 13 -10.28 -19.58 -0.94
N ALA A 14 -9.93 -18.46 -1.59
CA ALA A 14 -10.36 -18.18 -2.97
C ALA A 14 -9.49 -18.84 -4.05
N PHE A 15 -8.19 -18.96 -3.84
CA PHE A 15 -7.23 -19.35 -4.89
C PHE A 15 -6.43 -20.60 -4.53
N SER A 16 -5.75 -20.62 -3.37
CA SER A 16 -4.88 -21.75 -3.00
C SER A 16 -5.65 -23.06 -2.75
N SER A 17 -6.94 -23.00 -2.44
CA SER A 17 -7.79 -24.17 -2.22
C SER A 17 -8.19 -24.91 -3.51
N LYS A 18 -8.09 -24.27 -4.67
CA LYS A 18 -8.59 -24.79 -5.96
C LYS A 18 -7.52 -24.93 -7.04
N HIS A 19 -6.30 -24.45 -6.81
CA HIS A 19 -5.21 -24.42 -7.79
C HIS A 19 -4.00 -25.27 -7.36
N PRO A 20 -3.21 -25.77 -8.33
CA PRO A 20 -1.99 -26.53 -8.03
C PRO A 20 -0.93 -25.66 -7.34
N VAL A 21 -0.07 -26.31 -6.57
CA VAL A 21 0.92 -25.70 -5.66
C VAL A 21 1.80 -24.65 -6.35
N GLY A 22 2.19 -24.88 -7.61
CA GLY A 22 3.02 -23.94 -8.38
C GLY A 22 2.32 -22.61 -8.68
N LEU A 23 1.03 -22.63 -9.06
CA LEU A 23 0.25 -21.40 -9.27
C LEU A 23 -0.02 -20.69 -7.95
N ALA A 24 -0.33 -21.44 -6.88
CA ALA A 24 -0.57 -20.88 -5.57
C ALA A 24 0.68 -20.16 -5.00
N LEU A 25 1.88 -20.71 -5.25
CA LEU A 25 3.14 -20.06 -4.89
C LEU A 25 3.35 -18.75 -5.64
N ALA A 26 3.05 -18.71 -6.95
CA ALA A 26 3.16 -17.48 -7.74
C ALA A 26 2.19 -16.38 -7.26
N ASP A 27 0.95 -16.74 -6.91
CA ASP A 27 -0.03 -15.81 -6.31
C ASP A 27 0.43 -15.29 -4.94
N ALA A 28 0.91 -16.18 -4.06
CA ALA A 28 1.40 -15.80 -2.75
C ALA A 28 2.61 -14.86 -2.83
N LEU A 29 3.54 -15.10 -3.76
CA LEU A 29 4.68 -14.20 -4.01
C LEU A 29 4.22 -12.84 -4.56
N GLY A 30 3.33 -12.82 -5.55
CA GLY A 30 2.79 -11.57 -6.10
C GLY A 30 2.06 -10.73 -5.05
N MET A 31 1.19 -11.37 -4.27
CA MET A 31 0.41 -10.71 -3.23
C MET A 31 1.29 -10.19 -2.09
N SER A 32 2.30 -10.96 -1.64
CA SER A 32 3.21 -10.51 -0.57
C SER A 32 4.14 -9.38 -1.01
N ILE A 33 4.69 -9.44 -2.23
CA ILE A 33 5.51 -8.35 -2.80
C ILE A 33 4.67 -7.08 -2.93
N GLY A 34 3.46 -7.18 -3.48
CA GLY A 34 2.54 -6.05 -3.60
C GLY A 34 2.14 -5.46 -2.24
N PHE A 35 1.89 -6.31 -1.24
CA PHE A 35 1.56 -5.88 0.11
C PHE A 35 2.73 -5.16 0.79
N THR A 36 3.95 -5.69 0.70
CA THR A 36 5.16 -5.03 1.22
C THR A 36 5.39 -3.69 0.53
N PHE A 37 5.23 -3.62 -0.79
CA PHE A 37 5.37 -2.37 -1.54
C PHE A 37 4.33 -1.32 -1.11
N ALA A 38 3.06 -1.73 -0.94
CA ALA A 38 2.01 -0.84 -0.46
C ALA A 38 2.32 -0.32 0.95
N LEU A 39 2.73 -1.20 1.87
CA LEU A 39 3.13 -0.81 3.23
C LEU A 39 4.34 0.11 3.24
N LEU A 40 5.31 -0.12 2.36
CA LEU A 40 6.48 0.74 2.21
C LEU A 40 6.05 2.15 1.80
N CYS A 41 5.22 2.29 0.75
CA CYS A 41 4.74 3.60 0.31
C CYS A 41 3.94 4.33 1.39
N ILE A 42 3.02 3.63 2.07
CA ILE A 42 2.23 4.20 3.17
C ILE A 42 3.15 4.62 4.33
N GLY A 43 4.08 3.74 4.70
CA GLY A 43 5.05 3.97 5.76
C GLY A 43 5.93 5.18 5.48
N SER A 44 6.52 5.28 4.29
CA SER A 44 7.35 6.42 3.88
C SER A 44 6.59 7.74 3.94
N ILE A 45 5.34 7.79 3.44
CA ILE A 45 4.53 9.01 3.52
C ILE A 45 4.24 9.37 4.98
N ARG A 46 3.93 8.37 5.82
CA ARG A 46 3.64 8.58 7.25
C ARG A 46 4.88 9.00 8.05
N GLU A 47 6.06 8.53 7.68
CA GLU A 47 7.33 8.91 8.31
C GLU A 47 7.71 10.34 7.94
N ILE A 48 7.64 10.69 6.65
CA ILE A 48 7.94 12.06 6.18
C ILE A 48 7.01 13.08 6.82
N LEU A 49 5.70 12.81 6.85
CA LEU A 49 4.72 13.76 7.39
C LEU A 49 4.63 13.72 8.92
N GLY A 50 4.89 12.57 9.53
CA GLY A 50 4.79 12.36 10.97
C GLY A 50 6.00 12.86 11.74
N SER A 51 7.22 12.58 11.28
CA SER A 51 8.48 12.91 11.99
C SER A 51 9.44 13.79 11.20
N GLY A 52 9.12 14.15 9.95
CA GLY A 52 10.01 14.98 9.12
C GLY A 52 11.28 14.26 8.66
N ALA A 53 11.33 12.94 8.82
CA ALA A 53 12.47 12.10 8.49
C ALA A 53 12.08 10.98 7.53
N LEU A 54 13.07 10.45 6.83
CA LEU A 54 12.92 9.27 5.97
C LEU A 54 14.07 8.30 6.26
N PHE A 55 13.74 7.11 6.73
CA PHE A 55 14.72 6.11 7.18
C PHE A 55 15.71 6.67 8.22
N ASN A 56 15.21 7.42 9.21
CA ASN A 56 16.02 8.15 10.20
C ASN A 56 16.98 9.21 9.63
N ILE A 57 16.86 9.57 8.35
CA ILE A 57 17.58 10.71 7.79
C ILE A 57 16.66 11.94 7.91
N PRO A 58 17.03 12.98 8.68
CA PRO A 58 16.23 14.18 8.81
C PRO A 58 16.21 14.93 7.47
N LEU A 59 15.01 15.12 6.91
CA LEU A 59 14.82 15.83 5.64
C LEU A 59 14.46 17.30 5.86
N PHE A 60 13.84 17.61 7.00
CA PHE A 60 13.52 18.96 7.43
C PHE A 60 14.43 19.33 8.62
N GLY A 61 14.98 20.55 8.60
CA GLY A 61 15.79 21.07 9.72
C GLY A 61 14.97 21.29 11.01
N ASP A 62 15.63 21.78 12.06
CA ASP A 62 15.15 21.92 13.46
C ASP A 62 13.78 22.59 13.71
N GLY A 63 13.06 23.06 12.68
CA GLY A 63 11.73 23.68 12.76
C GLY A 63 10.55 22.79 12.34
N PHE A 64 10.74 21.49 12.14
CA PHE A 64 9.62 20.62 11.75
C PHE A 64 8.81 20.17 12.98
N GLU A 65 7.61 20.72 13.14
CA GLU A 65 6.68 20.27 14.17
C GLU A 65 5.99 18.97 13.71
N PRO A 66 6.17 17.84 14.43
CA PRO A 66 5.61 16.54 14.05
C PRO A 66 4.08 16.58 13.92
N TRP A 67 3.53 16.16 12.77
CA TRP A 67 2.09 16.01 12.63
C TRP A 67 1.63 14.72 13.29
N VAL A 68 1.38 14.78 14.60
CA VAL A 68 0.97 13.64 15.45
C VAL A 68 -0.22 12.87 14.88
N ILE A 69 -1.13 13.55 14.18
CA ILE A 69 -2.31 12.93 13.55
C ILE A 69 -1.96 11.87 12.50
N MET A 70 -0.77 11.96 11.89
CA MET A 70 -0.29 11.02 10.88
C MET A 70 0.27 9.72 11.50
N ILE A 71 0.71 9.79 12.75
CA ILE A 71 1.20 8.65 13.53
C ILE A 71 0.02 7.85 14.10
N LEU A 72 -1.09 8.53 14.41
CA LEU A 72 -2.31 7.89 14.89
C LEU A 72 -3.02 7.06 13.79
N PRO A 73 -3.87 6.07 14.18
CA PRO A 73 -4.68 5.28 13.25
C PRO A 73 -5.43 6.07 12.16
N PRO A 74 -6.08 7.23 12.43
CA PRO A 74 -6.69 8.09 11.41
C PRO A 74 -5.75 8.46 10.26
N GLY A 75 -4.47 8.75 10.51
CA GLY A 75 -3.49 9.08 9.47
C GLY A 75 -3.26 7.94 8.47
N GLY A 76 -3.37 6.69 8.92
CA GLY A 76 -3.31 5.50 8.06
C GLY A 76 -4.46 5.45 7.05
N PHE A 77 -5.68 5.79 7.46
CA PHE A 77 -6.84 5.81 6.57
C PHE A 77 -6.76 6.94 5.54
N PHE A 78 -6.28 8.12 5.95
CA PHE A 78 -6.07 9.24 5.02
C PHE A 78 -5.03 8.90 3.96
N THR A 79 -3.87 8.37 4.36
CA THR A 79 -2.80 7.99 3.42
C THR A 79 -3.23 6.90 2.45
N LEU A 80 -3.95 5.88 2.93
CA LEU A 80 -4.58 4.87 2.08
C LEU A 80 -5.57 5.48 1.08
N GLY A 81 -6.45 6.38 1.55
CA GLY A 81 -7.42 7.06 0.69
C GLY A 81 -6.77 7.90 -0.42
N PHE A 82 -5.74 8.67 -0.08
CA PHE A 82 -4.98 9.47 -1.05
C PHE A 82 -4.21 8.62 -2.06
N LEU A 83 -3.58 7.53 -1.61
CA LEU A 83 -2.89 6.61 -2.52
C LEU A 83 -3.88 5.94 -3.48
N LEU A 84 -5.02 5.44 -2.98
CA LEU A 84 -6.06 4.85 -3.83
C LEU A 84 -6.61 5.87 -4.83
N LEU A 85 -6.87 7.11 -4.39
CA LEU A 85 -7.31 8.20 -5.28
C LEU A 85 -6.28 8.46 -6.38
N PHE A 86 -5.00 8.54 -6.03
CA PHE A 86 -3.90 8.76 -6.96
C PHE A 86 -3.76 7.62 -7.98
N PHE A 87 -3.76 6.37 -7.52
CA PHE A 87 -3.69 5.21 -8.40
C PHE A 87 -4.91 5.09 -9.31
N ASN A 88 -6.11 5.34 -8.79
CA ASN A 88 -7.34 5.32 -9.57
C ASN A 88 -7.33 6.43 -10.65
N TRP A 89 -6.88 7.63 -10.29
CA TRP A 89 -6.72 8.73 -11.23
C TRP A 89 -5.69 8.44 -12.33
N LEU A 90 -4.53 7.85 -11.97
CA LEU A 90 -3.54 7.40 -12.93
C LEU A 90 -4.11 6.32 -13.86
N GLN A 91 -4.87 5.36 -13.32
CA GLN A 91 -5.51 4.31 -14.10
C GLN A 91 -6.55 4.88 -15.07
N GLN A 92 -7.39 5.83 -14.64
CA GLN A 92 -8.34 6.51 -15.51
C GLN A 92 -7.64 7.27 -16.63
N ARG A 93 -6.51 7.93 -16.35
CA ARG A 93 -5.71 8.61 -17.38
C ARG A 93 -5.09 7.63 -18.37
N ARG A 94 -4.60 6.48 -17.92
CA ARG A 94 -4.07 5.42 -18.79
C ARG A 94 -5.18 4.76 -19.61
N ALA A 95 -6.37 4.55 -19.04
CA ALA A 95 -7.53 4.02 -19.73
C ALA A 95 -8.05 4.97 -20.83
N LYS A 96 -7.97 6.30 -20.62
CA LYS A 96 -8.29 7.30 -21.65
C LYS A 96 -7.32 7.29 -22.84
N GLY A 97 -6.11 6.76 -22.69
CA GLY A 97 -5.15 6.57 -23.79
C GLY A 97 -5.33 5.28 -24.60
N VAL A 98 -6.14 4.32 -24.12
CA VAL A 98 -6.30 2.97 -24.71
C VAL A 98 -7.80 2.63 -24.88
N GLY A 99 -8.62 3.63 -25.22
CA GLY A 99 -10.08 3.50 -25.15
C GLY A 99 -10.87 4.15 -26.29
N HIS A 100 -10.34 4.22 -27.51
CA HIS A 100 -11.11 4.51 -28.73
C HIS A 100 -11.12 3.33 -29.72
N ARG A 101 -11.23 2.10 -29.21
CA ARG A 101 -11.58 0.92 -30.01
C ARG A 101 -12.50 0.00 -29.21
N ALA A 102 -13.71 0.48 -28.96
CA ALA A 102 -14.89 -0.35 -28.79
C ALA A 102 -15.86 0.07 -29.90
#